data_AF-A0A970D342-F1
#
_entry.id   AF-A0A970D342-F1
#
_cell.length_a   1.000
_cell.length_b   1.000
_cell.length_c   1.000
_cell.angle_alpha   90.00
_cell.angle_beta   90.00
_cell.angle_gamma   90.00
#
_symmetry.space_group_name_H-M   'P 1'
#
loop_
_entity.id
_entity.type
_entity.pdbx_description
1 polymer ?
#
loop_
_entity_poly.entity_id
_entity_poly.type
_entity_poly.pdbx_seq_one_letter_code
_entity_poly.pdbx_strand_id
1 'polypeptide(L)'
;MTIQEIKESYGICGLVCSLCSYNTNCSGCKCKNENCEIKACCTEKGLNYCFECDEYPCPKDMHKGMRLKAFNTVAKTEGLDKLAEYLYTNYNCGITYHRADKLTGDYDRCKTMEEVIDLLKNGKPNPYDSCPIYESKCFILRLVSLNDAANLLLCYSNPEAQAIFNSDNCTSDFCYSTLDEMKRCIEGWLDAYNKKDFVRFSIIDKQNDKAVGTVEIFG
;
A
#
# COMPACT_ATOMS: atom_id res chain seq x y z
N MET A 1 2.40 -18.80 -0.23
CA MET A 1 1.90 -18.20 -1.49
C MET A 1 2.99 -18.29 -2.53
N THR A 2 2.73 -18.95 -3.65
CA THR A 2 3.61 -19.04 -4.82
C THR A 2 2.88 -18.51 -6.06
N ILE A 3 3.61 -18.22 -7.14
CA ILE A 3 3.02 -17.85 -8.42
C ILE A 3 2.07 -18.95 -8.92
N GLN A 4 2.45 -20.23 -8.75
CA GLN A 4 1.62 -21.36 -9.18
C GLN A 4 0.32 -21.44 -8.37
N GLU A 5 0.35 -21.24 -7.05
CA GLU A 5 -0.84 -21.19 -6.19
C GLU A 5 -1.79 -20.05 -6.61
N ILE A 6 -1.25 -18.89 -7.01
CA ILE A 6 -2.05 -17.79 -7.55
C ILE A 6 -2.73 -18.20 -8.85
N LYS A 7 -1.95 -18.75 -9.81
CA LYS A 7 -2.44 -19.22 -11.11
C LYS A 7 -3.56 -20.25 -10.99
N GLU A 8 -3.42 -21.18 -10.07
CA GLU A 8 -4.42 -22.23 -9.84
C GLU A 8 -5.69 -21.70 -9.15
N SER A 9 -5.65 -20.51 -8.56
CA SER A 9 -6.75 -19.94 -7.79
C SER A 9 -7.59 -18.88 -8.52
N TYR A 10 -7.28 -18.57 -9.79
CA TYR A 10 -8.10 -17.68 -10.61
C TYR A 10 -9.53 -18.21 -10.74
N GLY A 11 -10.50 -17.48 -10.21
CA GLY A 11 -11.91 -17.74 -10.43
C GLY A 11 -12.31 -17.44 -11.88
N ILE A 12 -13.40 -18.03 -12.34
CA ILE A 12 -13.97 -17.77 -13.67
C ILE A 12 -14.31 -16.28 -13.89
N CYS A 13 -14.53 -15.53 -12.81
CA CYS A 13 -14.73 -14.09 -12.84
C CYS A 13 -13.43 -13.28 -13.00
N GLY A 14 -12.26 -13.89 -12.72
CA GLY A 14 -10.93 -13.27 -12.71
C GLY A 14 -10.41 -12.83 -11.33
N LEU A 15 -11.18 -13.02 -10.25
CA LEU A 15 -10.68 -12.83 -8.87
C LEU A 15 -9.73 -13.95 -8.46
N VAL A 16 -8.83 -13.67 -7.51
CA VAL A 16 -7.81 -14.62 -7.03
C VAL A 16 -8.14 -15.05 -5.60
N CYS A 17 -8.62 -16.28 -5.43
CA CYS A 17 -9.10 -16.73 -4.13
C CYS A 17 -7.97 -17.00 -3.12
N SER A 18 -6.78 -17.43 -3.57
CA SER A 18 -5.68 -17.77 -2.66
C SER A 18 -5.16 -16.55 -1.89
N LEU A 19 -5.33 -15.34 -2.42
CA LEU A 19 -4.92 -14.08 -1.77
C LEU A 19 -5.95 -13.56 -0.76
N CYS A 20 -7.11 -14.21 -0.61
CA CYS A 20 -8.13 -13.79 0.33
C CYS A 20 -7.74 -14.16 1.77
N SER A 21 -7.65 -13.16 2.65
CA SER A 21 -7.44 -13.37 4.09
C SER A 21 -8.72 -13.28 4.93
N TYR A 22 -9.84 -12.87 4.33
CA TYR A 22 -11.12 -12.66 5.04
C TYR A 22 -11.74 -13.96 5.54
N ASN A 23 -11.71 -15.01 4.71
CA ASN A 23 -12.27 -16.31 5.07
C ASN A 23 -11.33 -17.43 4.61
N THR A 24 -10.51 -17.89 5.53
CA THR A 24 -9.53 -18.97 5.32
C THR A 24 -10.17 -20.35 5.14
N ASN A 25 -11.46 -20.50 5.50
CA ASN A 25 -12.23 -21.73 5.31
C ASN A 25 -13.10 -21.69 4.03
N CYS A 26 -12.94 -20.67 3.19
CA CYS A 26 -13.63 -20.59 1.91
C CYS A 26 -12.95 -21.53 0.91
N SER A 27 -13.71 -22.45 0.31
CA SER A 27 -13.20 -23.35 -0.73
C SER A 27 -12.87 -22.65 -2.06
N GLY A 28 -13.01 -21.32 -2.13
CA GLY A 28 -12.82 -20.52 -3.33
C GLY A 28 -13.92 -20.71 -4.38
N CYS A 29 -13.94 -19.80 -5.36
CA CYS A 29 -14.96 -19.78 -6.41
C CYS A 29 -14.91 -20.99 -7.35
N LYS A 30 -13.76 -21.69 -7.46
CA LYS A 30 -13.66 -22.92 -8.27
C LYS A 30 -14.48 -24.08 -7.70
N CYS A 31 -14.77 -24.09 -6.39
CA CYS A 31 -15.24 -25.31 -5.76
C CYS A 31 -16.75 -25.44 -5.52
N LYS A 32 -17.56 -24.38 -5.32
CA LYS A 32 -18.93 -24.63 -4.75
C LYS A 32 -20.11 -23.72 -5.10
N ASN A 33 -19.95 -22.63 -5.86
CA ASN A 33 -21.12 -21.76 -6.10
C ASN A 33 -21.86 -22.17 -7.39
N GLU A 34 -22.68 -23.22 -7.30
CA GLU A 34 -23.52 -23.71 -8.41
C GLU A 34 -24.43 -22.60 -8.96
N ASN A 35 -24.85 -21.66 -8.11
CA ASN A 35 -25.70 -20.52 -8.47
C ASN A 35 -24.93 -19.27 -8.95
N CYS A 36 -23.66 -19.40 -9.35
CA CYS A 36 -22.89 -18.27 -9.87
C CYS A 36 -23.32 -17.92 -11.30
N GLU A 37 -23.98 -16.77 -11.46
CA GLU A 37 -24.42 -16.26 -12.77
C GLU A 37 -23.25 -16.11 -13.77
N ILE A 38 -22.08 -15.67 -13.29
CA ILE A 38 -20.88 -15.54 -14.15
C ILE A 38 -20.40 -16.91 -14.63
N LYS A 39 -20.45 -17.92 -13.76
CA LYS A 39 -20.08 -19.30 -14.13
C LYS A 39 -21.05 -19.83 -15.19
N ALA A 40 -22.35 -19.67 -15.00
CA ALA A 40 -23.37 -20.10 -15.97
C ALA A 40 -23.15 -19.42 -17.33
N CYS A 41 -22.96 -18.10 -17.35
CA CYS A 41 -22.74 -17.32 -18.57
C CYS A 41 -21.45 -17.72 -19.31
N CYS A 42 -20.34 -17.94 -18.59
CA CYS A 42 -19.09 -18.37 -19.22
C CYS A 42 -19.20 -19.80 -19.78
N THR A 43 -19.85 -20.73 -19.04
CA THR A 43 -20.10 -22.10 -19.53
C THR A 43 -20.96 -22.09 -20.79
N GLU A 44 -22.04 -21.32 -20.84
CA GLU A 44 -22.91 -21.19 -22.03
C GLU A 44 -22.14 -20.66 -23.25
N LYS A 45 -21.22 -19.71 -23.03
CA LYS A 45 -20.37 -19.12 -24.07
C LYS A 45 -19.09 -19.91 -24.36
N GLY A 46 -18.83 -21.03 -23.66
CA GLY A 46 -17.61 -21.83 -23.83
C GLY A 46 -16.32 -21.13 -23.41
N LEU A 47 -16.39 -20.19 -22.46
CA LEU A 47 -15.27 -19.38 -21.99
C LEU A 47 -14.67 -19.94 -20.69
N ASN A 48 -13.35 -19.87 -20.56
CA ASN A 48 -12.66 -20.24 -19.33
C ASN A 48 -12.72 -19.11 -18.29
N TYR A 49 -12.72 -17.86 -18.77
CA TYR A 49 -12.78 -16.67 -17.94
C TYR A 49 -13.70 -15.60 -18.52
N CYS A 50 -14.37 -14.85 -17.66
CA CYS A 50 -15.33 -13.82 -18.06
C CYS A 50 -14.71 -12.70 -18.92
N PHE A 51 -13.44 -12.37 -18.69
CA PHE A 51 -12.73 -11.33 -19.44
C PHE A 51 -12.41 -11.71 -20.88
N GLU A 52 -12.47 -13.00 -21.22
CA GLU A 52 -12.31 -13.50 -22.60
C GLU A 52 -13.51 -13.16 -23.48
N CYS A 53 -14.66 -12.81 -22.90
CA CYS A 53 -15.85 -12.42 -23.64
C CYS A 53 -15.64 -11.12 -24.41
N ASP A 54 -16.12 -11.06 -25.65
CA ASP A 54 -16.07 -9.86 -26.50
C ASP A 54 -16.93 -8.70 -25.96
N GLU A 55 -18.01 -9.04 -25.25
CA GLU A 55 -18.87 -8.06 -24.56
C GLU A 55 -18.26 -7.57 -23.23
N TYR A 56 -17.12 -8.10 -22.80
CA TYR A 56 -16.49 -7.69 -21.55
C TYR A 56 -15.80 -6.32 -21.69
N PRO A 57 -16.04 -5.38 -20.75
CA PRO A 57 -16.92 -5.48 -19.58
C PRO A 57 -18.40 -5.22 -19.90
N CYS A 58 -19.27 -6.20 -19.61
CA CYS A 58 -20.72 -6.08 -19.80
C CYS A 58 -21.39 -5.49 -18.53
N PRO A 59 -22.68 -5.08 -18.57
CA PRO A 59 -23.32 -4.32 -17.48
C PRO A 59 -23.69 -5.15 -16.22
N LYS A 60 -23.21 -6.40 -16.10
CA LYS A 60 -23.46 -7.24 -14.92
C LYS A 60 -22.86 -6.61 -13.65
N ASP A 61 -23.57 -6.76 -12.53
CA ASP A 61 -23.28 -6.08 -11.26
C ASP A 61 -21.86 -6.34 -10.74
N MET A 62 -21.37 -7.58 -10.91
CA MET A 62 -20.01 -7.97 -10.52
C MET A 62 -18.92 -7.09 -11.13
N HIS A 63 -19.15 -6.55 -12.33
CA HIS A 63 -18.20 -5.67 -13.02
C HIS A 63 -18.21 -4.24 -12.50
N LYS A 64 -19.03 -3.89 -11.50
CA LYS A 64 -18.98 -2.57 -10.87
C LYS A 64 -17.71 -2.37 -10.03
N GLY A 65 -17.09 -3.43 -9.53
CA GLY A 65 -15.87 -3.35 -8.73
C GLY A 65 -14.62 -2.99 -9.54
N MET A 66 -13.92 -1.91 -9.16
CA MET A 66 -12.71 -1.44 -9.85
C MET A 66 -11.57 -2.45 -9.81
N ARG A 67 -11.33 -3.12 -8.68
CA ARG A 67 -10.30 -4.18 -8.57
C ARG A 67 -10.50 -5.26 -9.61
N LEU A 68 -11.72 -5.78 -9.74
CA LEU A 68 -12.04 -6.83 -10.70
C LEU A 68 -11.77 -6.37 -12.13
N LYS A 69 -12.27 -5.18 -12.50
CA LYS A 69 -12.06 -4.61 -13.82
C LYS A 69 -10.59 -4.44 -14.17
N ALA A 70 -9.79 -3.89 -13.26
CA ALA A 70 -8.37 -3.71 -13.46
C ALA A 70 -7.65 -5.05 -13.68
N PHE A 71 -7.93 -6.04 -12.82
CA PHE A 71 -7.28 -7.35 -12.89
C PHE A 71 -7.63 -8.07 -14.19
N ASN A 72 -8.91 -8.03 -14.57
CA ASN A 72 -9.40 -8.61 -15.82
C ASN A 72 -8.86 -7.88 -17.05
N THR A 73 -8.68 -6.56 -16.97
CA THR A 73 -8.05 -5.78 -18.03
C THR A 73 -6.62 -6.26 -18.24
N VAL A 74 -5.82 -6.35 -17.16
CA VAL A 74 -4.44 -6.84 -17.24
C VAL A 74 -4.38 -8.30 -17.69
N ALA A 75 -5.28 -9.17 -17.21
CA ALA A 75 -5.37 -10.56 -17.67
C ALA A 75 -5.64 -10.65 -19.18
N LYS A 76 -6.54 -9.80 -19.70
CA LYS A 76 -6.90 -9.76 -21.13
C LYS A 76 -5.77 -9.20 -21.99
N THR A 77 -5.06 -8.18 -21.53
CA THR A 77 -4.05 -7.49 -22.33
C THR A 77 -2.64 -8.08 -22.21
N GLU A 78 -2.28 -8.63 -21.05
CA GLU A 78 -0.93 -9.13 -20.72
C GLU A 78 -0.89 -10.61 -20.35
N GLY A 79 -2.05 -11.25 -20.19
CA GLY A 79 -2.15 -12.67 -19.84
C GLY A 79 -2.16 -12.94 -18.34
N LEU A 80 -2.62 -14.15 -17.98
CA LEU A 80 -2.72 -14.59 -16.59
C LEU A 80 -1.36 -14.82 -15.92
N ASP A 81 -0.34 -15.20 -16.69
CA ASP A 81 1.01 -15.39 -16.14
C ASP A 81 1.58 -14.08 -15.60
N LYS A 82 1.46 -13.00 -16.40
CA LYS A 82 1.92 -11.67 -15.99
C LYS A 82 1.12 -11.13 -14.81
N LEU A 83 -0.21 -11.33 -14.80
CA LEU A 83 -1.04 -10.98 -13.66
C LEU A 83 -0.59 -11.71 -12.38
N ALA A 84 -0.21 -12.99 -12.48
CA ALA A 84 0.22 -13.77 -11.33
C ALA A 84 1.55 -13.27 -10.76
N GLU A 85 2.50 -12.90 -11.63
CA GLU A 85 3.78 -12.30 -11.25
C GLU A 85 3.59 -10.98 -10.48
N TYR A 86 2.74 -10.09 -11.00
CA TYR A 86 2.41 -8.82 -10.34
C TYR A 86 1.80 -9.05 -8.95
N LEU A 87 0.79 -9.92 -8.87
CA LEU A 87 0.10 -10.22 -7.61
C LEU A 87 1.02 -10.91 -6.59
N TYR A 88 1.91 -11.78 -7.03
CA TYR A 88 2.90 -12.43 -6.18
C TYR A 88 3.89 -11.40 -5.60
N THR A 89 4.43 -10.54 -6.45
CA THR A 89 5.35 -9.47 -6.04
C THR A 89 4.67 -8.55 -5.02
N ASN A 90 3.46 -8.10 -5.33
CA ASN A 90 2.68 -7.23 -4.47
C ASN A 90 2.33 -7.87 -3.13
N TYR A 91 1.98 -9.16 -3.11
CA TYR A 91 1.74 -9.90 -1.88
C TYR A 91 2.98 -9.92 -0.97
N ASN A 92 4.16 -10.19 -1.54
CA ASN A 92 5.42 -10.19 -0.78
C ASN A 92 5.84 -8.79 -0.33
N CYS A 93 5.43 -7.74 -1.05
CA CYS A 93 5.60 -6.34 -0.66
C CYS A 93 4.46 -5.82 0.27
N GLY A 94 3.65 -6.71 0.85
CA GLY A 94 2.64 -6.35 1.83
C GLY A 94 1.43 -5.58 1.27
N ILE A 95 1.18 -5.65 -0.04
CA ILE A 95 -0.08 -5.16 -0.62
C ILE A 95 -1.17 -6.16 -0.29
N THR A 96 -2.15 -5.70 0.48
CA THR A 96 -3.19 -6.56 1.02
C THR A 96 -4.35 -6.72 0.03
N TYR A 97 -4.68 -7.95 -0.35
CA TYR A 97 -5.78 -8.21 -1.29
C TYR A 97 -7.17 -8.09 -0.64
N HIS A 98 -7.38 -8.76 0.49
CA HIS A 98 -8.49 -8.58 1.44
C HIS A 98 -7.92 -8.52 2.85
N ARG A 99 -8.63 -7.88 3.78
CA ARG A 99 -8.26 -7.86 5.20
C ARG A 99 -9.05 -8.92 5.97
N ALA A 100 -8.55 -9.32 7.13
CA ALA A 100 -9.19 -10.34 7.96
C ALA A 100 -10.62 -9.97 8.38
N ASP A 101 -10.91 -8.68 8.52
CA ASP A 101 -12.21 -8.13 8.95
C ASP A 101 -13.17 -7.81 7.79
N LYS A 102 -12.69 -7.75 6.54
CA LYS A 102 -13.51 -7.32 5.38
C LYS A 102 -12.99 -7.74 4.02
N LEU A 103 -13.92 -7.87 3.07
CA LEU A 103 -13.67 -8.14 1.64
C LEU A 103 -13.05 -6.96 0.86
N THR A 104 -12.39 -6.01 1.55
CA THR A 104 -11.65 -4.91 0.94
C THR A 104 -10.19 -4.89 1.38
N GLY A 105 -9.29 -4.63 0.43
CA GLY A 105 -7.84 -4.57 0.56
C GLY A 105 -7.26 -3.21 0.22
N ASP A 106 -5.99 -3.18 -0.19
CA ASP A 106 -5.28 -1.99 -0.64
C ASP A 106 -5.75 -1.55 -2.03
N TYR A 107 -5.99 -2.51 -2.96
CA TYR A 107 -6.54 -2.23 -4.28
C TYR A 107 -7.92 -1.56 -4.26
N ASP A 108 -8.73 -1.80 -3.23
CA ASP A 108 -10.06 -1.19 -3.11
C ASP A 108 -10.04 0.24 -2.55
N ARG A 109 -8.85 0.79 -2.24
CA ARG A 109 -8.66 2.19 -1.80
C ARG A 109 -8.44 3.15 -2.98
N CYS A 110 -8.05 2.62 -4.15
CA CYS A 110 -7.89 3.38 -5.38
C CYS A 110 -9.25 3.96 -5.82
N LYS A 111 -9.23 5.18 -6.35
CA LYS A 111 -10.40 5.92 -6.81
C LYS A 111 -10.66 5.74 -8.30
N THR A 112 -9.64 5.36 -9.07
CA THR A 112 -9.73 5.13 -10.51
C THR A 112 -9.22 3.75 -10.88
N MET A 113 -9.58 3.29 -12.08
CA MET A 113 -9.09 2.01 -12.59
C MET A 113 -7.60 2.06 -12.90
N GLU A 114 -7.12 3.21 -13.38
CA GLU A 114 -5.72 3.48 -13.68
C GLU A 114 -4.86 3.37 -12.42
N GLU A 115 -5.32 3.90 -11.28
CA GLU A 115 -4.64 3.76 -9.99
C GLU A 115 -4.55 2.30 -9.54
N VAL A 116 -5.57 1.47 -9.79
CA VAL A 116 -5.51 0.04 -9.47
C VAL A 116 -4.51 -0.68 -10.37
N ILE A 117 -4.52 -0.38 -11.67
CA ILE A 117 -3.58 -0.99 -12.64
C ILE A 117 -2.14 -0.58 -12.31
N ASP A 118 -1.93 0.68 -11.93
CA ASP A 118 -0.63 1.18 -11.50
C ASP A 118 -0.14 0.48 -10.23
N LEU A 119 -0.96 0.42 -9.18
CA LEU A 119 -0.65 -0.32 -7.95
C LEU A 119 -0.38 -1.80 -8.23
N LEU A 120 -1.14 -2.41 -9.15
CA LEU A 120 -0.94 -3.80 -9.56
C LEU A 120 0.42 -4.00 -10.21
N LYS A 121 0.80 -3.16 -11.18
CA LYS A 121 2.02 -3.34 -11.98
C LYS A 121 3.28 -2.89 -11.27
N ASN A 122 3.19 -1.77 -10.56
CA ASN A 122 4.33 -1.04 -10.02
C ASN A 122 4.45 -1.17 -8.50
N GLY A 123 3.45 -1.78 -7.85
CA GLY A 123 3.44 -1.95 -6.40
C GLY A 123 3.26 -0.62 -5.64
N LYS A 124 3.64 -0.61 -4.36
CA LYS A 124 3.69 0.61 -3.56
C LYS A 124 4.97 1.38 -3.93
N PRO A 125 4.93 2.71 -4.06
CA PRO A 125 6.14 3.50 -4.24
C PRO A 125 7.14 3.18 -3.14
N ASN A 126 8.39 2.89 -3.52
CA ASN A 126 9.46 2.71 -2.58
C ASN A 126 9.80 4.08 -1.96
N PRO A 127 9.63 4.27 -0.64
CA PRO A 127 9.84 5.57 -0.02
C PRO A 127 11.30 6.05 -0.10
N TYR A 128 12.25 5.15 -0.38
CA TYR A 128 13.66 5.49 -0.55
C TYR A 128 14.03 5.92 -1.98
N ASP A 129 13.19 5.65 -2.97
CA ASP A 129 13.41 6.11 -4.35
C ASP A 129 12.77 7.50 -4.54
N SER A 130 11.62 7.73 -3.91
CA SER A 130 11.02 9.05 -3.74
C SER A 130 10.25 9.10 -2.42
N CYS A 131 10.73 9.89 -1.45
CA CYS A 131 10.06 10.03 -0.17
C CYS A 131 8.63 10.59 -0.36
N PRO A 132 7.59 9.90 0.12
CA PRO A 132 6.23 10.39 0.00
C PRO A 132 6.04 11.68 0.79
N ILE A 133 5.03 12.45 0.40
CA ILE A 133 4.53 13.57 1.19
C ILE A 133 3.09 13.22 1.59
N TYR A 134 2.82 13.22 2.89
CA TYR A 134 1.47 13.03 3.40
C TYR A 134 0.90 14.37 3.83
N GLU A 135 -0.31 14.66 3.40
CA GLU A 135 -0.97 15.90 3.76
C GLU A 135 -2.30 15.61 4.44
N SER A 136 -2.51 16.26 5.57
CA SER A 136 -3.78 16.31 6.29
C SER A 136 -4.34 17.72 6.24
N LYS A 137 -5.47 17.94 6.92
CA LYS A 137 -6.06 19.28 7.03
C LYS A 137 -5.09 20.30 7.62
N CYS A 138 -4.32 19.90 8.64
CA CYS A 138 -3.48 20.82 9.43
C CYS A 138 -1.98 20.57 9.30
N PHE A 139 -1.56 19.38 8.85
CA PHE A 139 -0.16 18.99 8.83
C PHE A 139 0.31 18.45 7.49
N ILE A 140 1.58 18.68 7.18
CA ILE A 140 2.32 18.01 6.11
C ILE A 140 3.41 17.16 6.73
N LEU A 141 3.54 15.90 6.33
CA LEU A 141 4.67 15.05 6.64
C LEU A 141 5.52 14.94 5.38
N ARG A 142 6.79 15.32 5.48
CA ARG A 142 7.80 15.18 4.42
C ARG A 142 9.13 14.77 5.02
N LEU A 143 10.06 14.30 4.19
CA LEU A 143 11.44 14.03 4.62
C LEU A 143 11.99 15.22 5.43
N VAL A 144 12.64 14.91 6.55
CA VAL A 144 13.30 15.91 7.38
C VAL A 144 14.34 16.70 6.58
N SER A 145 14.50 17.98 6.90
CA SER A 145 15.48 18.86 6.26
C SER A 145 16.31 19.59 7.31
N LEU A 146 17.55 19.94 6.97
CA LEU A 146 18.39 20.79 7.82
C LEU A 146 17.74 22.15 8.15
N ASN A 147 16.84 22.63 7.28
CA ASN A 147 16.08 23.85 7.53
C ASN A 147 15.09 23.70 8.69
N ASP A 148 14.72 22.48 9.06
CA ASP A 148 13.81 22.21 10.19
C ASP A 148 14.51 22.35 11.54
N ALA A 149 15.85 22.35 11.57
CA ALA A 149 16.65 22.24 12.80
C ALA A 149 16.28 23.29 13.86
N ALA A 150 16.07 24.53 13.46
CA ALA A 150 15.74 25.60 14.40
C ALA A 150 14.36 25.40 15.04
N ASN A 151 13.38 24.86 14.32
CA ASN A 151 12.05 24.59 14.86
C ASN A 151 12.04 23.29 15.67
N LEU A 152 12.68 22.24 15.15
CA LEU A 152 12.80 20.97 15.85
C LEU A 152 13.59 21.11 17.16
N LEU A 153 14.59 21.99 17.23
CA LEU A 153 15.29 22.26 18.49
C LEU A 153 14.32 22.72 19.58
N LEU A 154 13.30 23.54 19.25
CA LEU A 154 12.30 23.97 20.24
C LEU A 154 11.49 22.80 20.80
N CYS A 155 11.27 21.75 20.00
CA CYS A 155 10.60 20.53 20.41
C CYS A 155 11.55 19.65 21.25
N TYR A 156 12.76 19.41 20.74
CA TYR A 156 13.72 18.48 21.32
C TYR A 156 14.51 19.05 22.51
N SER A 157 14.44 20.36 22.76
CA SER A 157 14.96 21.00 23.98
C SER A 157 13.89 21.14 25.08
N ASN A 158 12.65 20.70 24.83
CA ASN A 158 11.56 20.81 25.80
C ASN A 158 11.60 19.63 26.79
N PRO A 159 11.85 19.86 28.09
CA PRO A 159 11.99 18.79 29.07
C PRO A 159 10.69 18.01 29.33
N GLU A 160 9.52 18.63 29.17
CA GLU A 160 8.22 17.95 29.31
C GLU A 160 7.99 16.99 28.13
N ALA A 161 8.39 17.39 26.92
CA ALA A 161 8.33 16.53 25.75
C ALA A 161 9.37 15.39 25.84
N GLN A 162 10.58 15.68 26.33
CA GLN A 162 11.62 14.67 26.54
C GLN A 162 11.18 13.54 27.48
N ALA A 163 10.42 13.88 28.52
CA ALA A 163 9.91 12.89 29.48
C ALA A 163 9.00 11.81 28.84
N ILE A 164 8.50 12.05 27.61
CA ILE A 164 7.65 11.12 26.86
C ILE A 164 8.28 10.64 25.54
N PHE A 165 9.48 11.10 25.20
CA PHE A 165 10.23 10.52 24.08
C PHE A 165 10.60 9.07 24.38
N ASN A 166 10.83 8.27 23.32
CA ASN A 166 11.38 6.92 23.42
C ASN A 166 10.55 5.90 24.21
N SER A 167 9.23 5.93 24.06
CA SER A 167 8.36 4.83 24.53
C SER A 167 8.50 3.55 23.68
N ASP A 168 9.43 3.52 22.74
CA ASP A 168 9.67 2.49 21.71
C ASP A 168 11.04 1.80 21.82
N ASN A 169 11.74 1.93 22.97
CA ASN A 169 13.04 1.28 23.23
C ASN A 169 14.21 1.82 22.37
N CYS A 170 14.10 3.03 21.81
CA CYS A 170 15.21 3.71 21.14
C CYS A 170 16.38 4.01 22.09
N THR A 171 17.62 3.91 21.61
CA THR A 171 18.83 4.16 22.42
C THR A 171 19.24 5.63 22.49
N SER A 172 18.59 6.52 21.74
CA SER A 172 18.86 7.97 21.80
C SER A 172 18.00 8.62 22.88
N ASP A 173 18.56 9.55 23.64
CA ASP A 173 17.82 10.35 24.62
C ASP A 173 17.05 11.52 23.98
N PHE A 174 17.32 11.82 22.70
CA PHE A 174 16.79 12.95 21.94
C PHE A 174 16.83 14.28 22.71
N CYS A 175 17.87 14.48 23.53
CA CYS A 175 18.06 15.71 24.29
C CYS A 175 19.07 16.62 23.58
N TYR A 176 18.56 17.67 22.94
CA TYR A 176 19.40 18.63 22.21
C TYR A 176 19.27 20.02 22.82
N SER A 177 20.41 20.68 23.05
CA SER A 177 20.47 22.02 23.64
C SER A 177 20.98 23.07 22.66
N THR A 178 21.59 22.65 21.56
CA THR A 178 22.18 23.54 20.55
C THR A 178 21.68 23.24 19.14
N LEU A 179 21.71 24.26 18.28
CA LEU A 179 21.33 24.11 16.88
C LEU A 179 22.23 23.11 16.15
N ASP A 180 23.52 23.06 16.49
CA ASP A 180 24.47 22.16 15.86
C ASP A 180 24.25 20.69 16.26
N GLU A 181 23.83 20.41 17.49
CA GLU A 181 23.41 19.06 17.90
C GLU A 181 22.19 18.59 17.12
N MET A 182 21.18 19.45 16.98
CA MET A 182 19.97 19.13 16.22
C MET A 182 20.29 18.90 14.73
N LYS A 183 21.15 19.72 14.13
CA LYS A 183 21.61 19.52 12.75
C LYS A 183 22.32 18.18 12.58
N ARG A 184 23.25 17.82 13.48
CA ARG A 184 23.94 16.51 13.44
C ARG A 184 22.98 15.33 13.54
N CYS A 185 21.94 15.45 14.37
CA CYS A 185 20.90 14.43 14.45
C CYS A 185 20.11 14.30 13.14
N ILE A 186 19.73 15.43 12.52
CA ILE A 186 19.08 15.45 11.21
C ILE A 186 19.97 14.83 10.12
N GLU A 187 21.26 15.13 10.12
CA GLU A 187 22.24 14.50 9.21
C GLU A 187 22.27 12.98 9.39
N GLY A 188 22.23 12.49 10.64
CA GLY A 188 22.14 11.06 10.94
C GLY A 188 20.85 10.43 10.40
N TRP A 189 19.71 11.10 10.52
CA TRP A 189 18.45 10.62 9.94
C TRP A 189 18.46 10.62 8.40
N LEU A 190 19.09 11.62 7.78
CA LEU A 190 19.26 11.67 6.33
C LEU A 190 20.22 10.58 5.82
N ASP A 191 21.28 10.28 6.57
CA ASP A 191 22.19 9.17 6.27
C ASP A 191 21.48 7.82 6.38
N ALA A 192 20.66 7.60 7.41
CA ALA A 192 19.80 6.42 7.54
C ALA A 192 18.81 6.28 6.37
N TYR A 193 18.21 7.39 5.93
CA TYR A 193 17.36 7.41 4.74
C TYR A 193 18.13 6.98 3.47
N ASN A 194 19.33 7.52 3.26
CA ASN A 194 20.19 7.16 2.13
C ASN A 194 20.62 5.69 2.15
N LYS A 195 20.80 5.11 3.34
CA LYS A 195 21.09 3.69 3.56
C LYS A 195 19.86 2.78 3.47
N LYS A 196 18.67 3.37 3.33
CA LYS A 196 17.37 2.69 3.29
C LYS A 196 17.00 1.98 4.59
N ASP A 197 17.48 2.48 5.73
CA ASP A 197 17.24 1.90 7.05
C ASP A 197 15.83 2.27 7.56
N PHE A 198 15.50 3.57 7.55
CA PHE A 198 14.18 4.11 7.89
C PHE A 198 13.99 5.50 7.29
N VAL A 199 12.76 6.01 7.32
CA VAL A 199 12.45 7.39 6.93
C VAL A 199 12.05 8.19 8.16
N ARG A 200 12.74 9.32 8.40
CA ARG A 200 12.34 10.31 9.40
C ARG A 200 11.60 11.47 8.72
N PHE A 201 10.32 11.62 9.04
CA PHE A 201 9.49 12.72 8.56
C PHE A 201 9.48 13.86 9.56
N SER A 202 9.60 15.10 9.07
CA SER A 202 9.19 16.29 9.82
C SER A 202 7.68 16.45 9.72
N ILE A 203 7.03 16.74 10.85
CA ILE A 203 5.61 17.11 10.91
C ILE A 203 5.55 18.63 10.82
N ILE A 204 5.09 19.16 9.70
CA ILE A 204 4.99 20.59 9.44
C ILE A 204 3.57 21.07 9.75
N ASP A 205 3.44 22.01 10.66
CA ASP A 205 2.19 22.74 10.91
C ASP A 205 1.93 23.72 9.77
N LYS A 206 0.79 23.54 9.07
CA LYS A 206 0.46 24.33 7.87
C LYS A 206 0.10 25.79 8.20
N GLN A 207 -0.31 26.08 9.42
CA GLN A 207 -0.71 27.44 9.81
C GLN A 207 0.53 28.33 9.95
N ASN A 208 1.61 27.79 10.50
CA ASN A 208 2.81 28.53 10.84
C ASN A 208 4.00 28.23 9.92
N ASP A 209 3.87 27.21 9.06
CA ASP A 209 4.93 26.68 8.19
C ASP A 209 6.20 26.31 8.99
N LYS A 210 6.00 25.61 10.10
CA LYS A 210 7.08 25.22 11.03
C LYS A 210 7.04 23.73 11.31
N ALA A 211 8.21 23.13 11.44
CA ALA A 211 8.33 21.77 11.96
C ALA A 211 7.98 21.75 13.45
N VAL A 212 7.01 20.93 13.84
CA VAL A 212 6.49 20.83 15.21
C VAL A 212 6.75 19.46 15.85
N GLY A 213 7.50 18.61 15.16
CA GLY A 213 7.87 17.28 15.63
C GLY A 213 8.36 16.41 14.48
N THR A 214 8.66 15.15 14.79
CA THR A 214 9.02 14.15 13.78
C THR A 214 8.29 12.84 14.01
N VAL A 215 8.23 12.00 12.97
CA VAL A 215 7.79 10.61 13.07
C VAL A 215 8.73 9.72 12.26
N GLU A 216 9.03 8.54 12.80
CA GLU A 216 9.79 7.50 12.11
C GLU A 216 8.83 6.50 11.46
N ILE A 217 9.13 6.10 10.23
CA ILE A 217 8.43 5.03 9.54
C ILE A 217 9.47 4.08 8.96
N PHE A 218 9.32 2.79 9.26
CA PHE A 218 10.06 1.72 8.61
C PHE A 218 9.41 1.39 7.26
N GLY A 219 10.25 1.24 6.24
CA GLY A 219 9.85 0.79 4.90
C GLY A 219 9.49 -0.68 4.86
#